data_AF-A0A9J6EQ30-F1
#
_entry.id   AF-A0A9J6EQ30-F1
#
_cell.length_a   1.000
_cell.length_b   1.000
_cell.length_c   1.000
_cell.angle_alpha   90.00
_cell.angle_beta   90.00
_cell.angle_gamma   90.00
#
_symmetry.space_group_name_H-M   'P 1'
#
loop_
_entity.id
_entity.type
_entity.pdbx_description
1 polymer ?
#
loop_
_entity_poly.entity_id
_entity_poly.type
_entity_poly.pdbx_seq_one_letter_code
_entity_poly.pdbx_strand_id
1 'polypeptide(L)'
;MVPVYRDPARAGTAAWQRFRHSGPNSWFRRGESGTPAPLRDHEHLALLTHSVQTTSARDVLWLLKTNIHPASKGITDIVVRHTRYDLTVFSYKNDAIQNLVQANAVMCASISIRVPSMRNPHIRLSAVDPDVDKDTFFNILKERKAGLEIDEKRCKVRVSFRKRSGTNAFIGQVDTDSFKALMSRTHLSLGWTVSQVFEDLHVPTCTFCAAYGHGHSSCPHKIKESRATCMKCGGNHKAVVCMVRMGDGAICCAECPRAERSAVGHPVGFPRCPLLKKRVARLQARTNHGLHQ
;
A
#
# COMPACT_ATOMS: atom_id res chain seq x y z
N MET A 1 -36.35 -4.17 -5.40
CA MET A 1 -36.43 -2.77 -4.92
C MET A 1 -35.08 -2.37 -4.35
N VAL A 2 -34.40 -1.42 -4.99
CA VAL A 2 -33.09 -0.91 -4.58
C VAL A 2 -33.31 0.28 -3.65
N PRO A 3 -32.77 0.33 -2.42
CA PRO A 3 -32.92 1.51 -1.59
C PRO A 3 -31.88 2.56 -1.99
N VAL A 4 -32.38 3.68 -2.48
CA VAL A 4 -31.66 4.93 -2.72
C VAL A 4 -31.40 5.58 -1.35
N TYR A 5 -30.13 5.73 -0.98
CA TYR A 5 -29.73 6.38 0.28
C TYR A 5 -29.80 7.91 0.12
N ARG A 6 -30.75 8.54 0.83
CA ARG A 6 -30.79 9.98 1.05
C ARG A 6 -29.92 10.34 2.26
N ASP A 7 -29.11 11.36 2.09
CA ASP A 7 -28.20 11.94 3.08
C ASP A 7 -28.98 12.74 4.14
N PRO A 8 -28.87 12.44 5.46
CA PRO A 8 -29.37 13.33 6.48
C PRO A 8 -28.23 14.17 7.05
N ALA A 9 -28.13 15.40 6.54
CA ALA A 9 -27.51 16.48 7.27
C ALA A 9 -28.36 16.85 8.50
N ARG A 10 -27.67 17.19 9.61
CA ARG A 10 -28.14 17.88 10.82
C ARG A 10 -29.02 17.11 11.81
N ALA A 11 -28.38 16.62 12.87
CA ALA A 11 -28.78 16.67 14.29
C ALA A 11 -27.62 16.00 15.06
N GLY A 12 -27.16 16.38 16.24
CA GLY A 12 -27.48 17.39 17.23
C GLY A 12 -26.40 17.21 18.32
N THR A 13 -26.00 18.29 18.95
CA THR A 13 -25.04 18.33 20.05
C THR A 13 -25.46 17.45 21.23
N ALA A 14 -24.60 16.53 21.66
CA ALA A 14 -24.70 15.90 22.99
C ALA A 14 -23.32 15.57 23.55
N ALA A 15 -23.17 15.89 24.83
CA ALA A 15 -21.94 16.10 25.56
C ALA A 15 -21.16 14.82 25.89
N TRP A 16 -19.83 14.88 25.78
CA TRP A 16 -18.92 13.89 26.35
C TRP A 16 -18.25 14.47 27.60
N GLN A 17 -18.66 13.97 28.77
CA GLN A 17 -18.03 14.26 30.05
C GLN A 17 -16.59 13.72 30.09
N ARG A 18 -15.70 14.59 30.55
CA ARG A 18 -14.26 14.38 30.69
C ARG A 18 -13.97 13.46 31.87
N PHE A 19 -13.26 12.35 31.64
CA PHE A 19 -12.43 11.76 32.69
C PHE A 19 -11.01 12.31 32.55
N ARG A 20 -10.69 13.27 33.43
CA ARG A 20 -9.33 13.68 33.76
C ARG A 20 -8.79 12.71 34.80
N HIS A 21 -7.66 12.07 34.51
CA HIS A 21 -6.67 11.80 35.55
C HIS A 21 -5.30 12.30 35.06
N SER A 22 -4.80 13.24 35.83
CA SER A 22 -3.50 13.89 35.79
C SER A 22 -2.49 13.11 36.64
N GLY A 23 -1.26 12.97 36.14
CA GLY A 23 -0.11 12.50 36.91
C GLY A 23 1.13 12.39 36.02
N PRO A 24 2.26 13.07 36.32
CA PRO A 24 3.23 13.47 35.32
C PRO A 24 4.39 12.46 35.19
N ASN A 25 4.87 12.22 33.98
CA ASN A 25 6.28 11.89 33.78
C ASN A 25 6.80 12.61 32.53
N SER A 26 7.65 13.58 32.83
CA SER A 26 8.17 14.64 31.99
C SER A 26 9.44 14.19 31.26
N TRP A 27 9.31 13.71 30.02
CA TRP A 27 10.45 13.53 29.11
C TRP A 27 10.06 13.74 27.65
N PHE A 28 9.44 14.88 27.33
CA PHE A 28 9.42 15.39 25.96
C PHE A 28 9.53 16.92 26.01
N ARG A 29 10.75 17.43 25.84
CA ARG A 29 10.95 18.84 25.47
C ARG A 29 10.26 19.03 24.12
N ARG A 30 9.33 19.99 24.09
CA ARG A 30 8.77 20.60 22.89
C ARG A 30 9.94 21.18 22.07
N GLY A 31 10.19 20.59 20.91
CA GLY A 31 10.72 21.28 19.76
C GLY A 31 9.54 21.86 18.98
N GLU A 32 9.73 23.09 18.51
CA GLU A 32 8.73 24.03 18.02
C GLU A 32 7.85 23.50 16.88
N SER A 33 6.71 24.16 16.73
CA SER A 33 5.71 24.02 15.69
C SER A 33 6.28 24.21 14.28
N GLY A 34 7.02 23.22 13.79
CA GLY A 34 7.11 22.97 12.37
C GLY A 34 5.87 22.19 11.96
N THR A 35 4.95 22.80 11.21
CA THR A 35 4.10 22.03 10.30
C THR A 35 4.99 21.01 9.60
N PRO A 36 4.73 19.70 9.65
CA PRO A 36 5.51 18.74 8.88
C PRO A 36 5.47 19.24 7.45
N ALA A 37 6.63 19.59 6.90
CA ALA A 37 6.74 20.10 5.55
C ALA A 37 5.93 19.15 4.65
N PRO A 38 5.02 19.66 3.81
CA PRO A 38 4.29 18.79 2.90
C PRO A 38 5.34 17.98 2.15
N LEU A 39 5.19 16.66 2.17
CA LEU A 39 5.97 15.79 1.29
C LEU A 39 5.65 16.28 -0.12
N ARG A 40 6.53 17.10 -0.70
CA ARG A 40 6.32 17.67 -2.03
C ARG A 40 6.22 16.51 -3.01
N ASP A 41 5.15 16.51 -3.79
CA ASP A 41 4.69 15.46 -4.72
C ASP A 41 5.57 15.32 -5.97
N HIS A 42 6.88 15.34 -5.81
CA HIS A 42 7.81 14.95 -6.88
C HIS A 42 8.33 13.56 -6.59
N GLU A 43 8.43 12.73 -7.63
CA GLU A 43 8.91 11.35 -7.56
C GLU A 43 10.36 11.33 -7.05
N HIS A 44 10.53 11.23 -5.74
CA HIS A 44 11.84 11.02 -5.14
C HIS A 44 12.32 9.65 -5.58
N LEU A 45 13.31 9.59 -6.48
CA LEU A 45 14.01 8.35 -6.74
C LEU A 45 14.76 7.98 -5.45
N ALA A 46 14.30 6.91 -4.83
CA ALA A 46 14.86 6.40 -3.59
C ALA A 46 15.89 5.32 -3.94
N LEU A 47 16.99 5.26 -3.19
CA LEU A 47 17.93 4.16 -3.17
C LEU A 47 17.98 3.60 -1.76
N LEU A 48 17.78 2.29 -1.63
CA LEU A 48 18.00 1.58 -0.38
C LEU A 48 19.45 1.13 -0.35
N THR A 49 20.21 1.66 0.61
CA THR A 49 21.61 1.29 0.78
C THR A 49 21.76 0.49 2.07
N HIS A 50 22.25 -0.74 1.91
CA HIS A 50 22.50 -1.69 2.99
C HIS A 50 23.99 -2.03 3.03
N SER A 51 24.59 -2.17 4.21
CA SER A 51 25.95 -2.69 4.31
C SER A 51 25.92 -4.19 4.56
N VAL A 52 26.72 -4.94 3.81
CA VAL A 52 26.88 -6.40 3.99
C VAL A 52 27.59 -6.72 5.31
N GLN A 53 28.32 -5.76 5.88
CA GLN A 53 29.21 -5.94 7.03
C GLN A 53 28.66 -5.32 8.33
N THR A 54 27.70 -4.40 8.24
CA THR A 54 27.20 -3.66 9.41
C THR A 54 25.69 -3.53 9.37
N THR A 55 25.05 -3.59 10.54
CA THR A 55 23.59 -3.44 10.70
C THR A 55 23.18 -2.05 11.19
N SER A 56 24.15 -1.16 11.43
CA SER A 56 23.89 0.20 11.91
C SER A 56 23.83 1.17 10.73
N ALA A 57 22.69 1.85 10.58
CA ALA A 57 22.51 2.87 9.56
C ALA A 57 23.52 4.04 9.67
N ARG A 58 24.13 4.27 10.85
CA ARG A 58 25.19 5.27 11.02
C ARG A 58 26.50 4.83 10.35
N ASP A 59 26.82 3.55 10.44
CA ASP A 59 28.05 2.99 9.91
C ASP A 59 27.96 2.89 8.39
N VAL A 60 26.78 2.54 7.86
CA VAL A 60 26.49 2.64 6.41
C VAL A 60 26.67 4.09 5.92
N LEU A 61 26.27 5.09 6.71
CA LEU A 61 26.36 6.51 6.31
C LEU A 61 27.82 6.97 6.31
N TRP A 62 28.57 6.55 7.32
CA TRP A 62 30.00 6.79 7.39
C TRP A 62 30.71 6.17 6.19
N LEU A 63 30.46 4.88 5.88
CA LEU A 63 31.02 4.22 4.71
C LEU A 63 30.65 4.95 3.41
N LEU A 64 29.39 5.41 3.27
CA LEU A 64 28.96 6.14 2.07
C LEU A 64 29.69 7.48 1.93
N LYS A 65 29.88 8.24 3.02
CA LYS A 65 30.59 9.52 3.01
C LYS A 65 32.10 9.40 2.79
N THR A 66 32.71 8.36 3.34
CA THR A 66 34.15 8.10 3.19
C THR A 66 34.49 7.68 1.77
N ASN A 67 33.60 6.95 1.10
CA ASN A 67 33.88 6.38 -0.22
C ASN A 67 33.31 7.21 -1.38
N ILE A 68 32.27 8.02 -1.14
CA ILE A 68 31.62 8.81 -2.18
C ILE A 68 31.64 10.29 -1.78
N HIS A 69 32.42 11.07 -2.53
CA HIS A 69 32.39 12.53 -2.46
C HIS A 69 31.37 13.07 -3.48
N PRO A 70 30.24 13.65 -3.04
CA PRO A 70 29.15 13.99 -3.96
C PRO A 70 29.56 15.03 -5.02
N ALA A 71 30.32 16.06 -4.61
CA ALA A 71 30.74 17.14 -5.50
C ALA A 71 31.63 16.66 -6.66
N SER A 72 32.54 15.71 -6.42
CA SER A 72 33.45 15.20 -7.46
C SER A 72 32.76 14.28 -8.47
N LYS A 73 31.56 13.79 -8.14
CA LYS A 73 30.75 12.90 -9.00
C LYS A 73 29.52 13.60 -9.58
N GLY A 74 29.40 14.93 -9.44
CA GLY A 74 28.25 15.70 -9.90
C GLY A 74 26.94 15.36 -9.17
N ILE A 75 27.04 14.72 -8.01
CA ILE A 75 25.91 14.27 -7.21
C ILE A 75 25.44 15.45 -6.34
N THR A 76 24.32 16.05 -6.73
CA THR A 76 23.71 17.21 -6.05
C THR A 76 22.30 16.87 -5.57
N ASP A 77 21.78 17.65 -4.61
CA ASP A 77 20.39 17.57 -4.14
C ASP A 77 19.98 16.18 -3.59
N ILE A 78 20.83 15.60 -2.74
CA ILE A 78 20.56 14.33 -2.07
C ILE A 78 20.05 14.55 -0.63
N VAL A 79 19.00 13.82 -0.26
CA VAL A 79 18.50 13.71 1.11
C VAL A 79 18.69 12.29 1.63
N VAL A 80 19.40 12.12 2.73
CA VAL A 80 19.58 10.80 3.36
C VAL A 80 18.64 10.66 4.57
N ARG A 81 17.96 9.53 4.67
CA ARG A 81 17.13 9.16 5.83
C ARG A 81 17.58 7.85 6.44
N HIS A 82 17.66 7.84 7.76
CA HIS A 82 17.87 6.61 8.51
C HIS A 82 16.61 5.76 8.53
N THR A 83 16.80 4.48 8.22
CA THR A 83 15.86 3.39 8.45
C THR A 83 16.40 2.53 9.59
N ARG A 84 15.66 1.50 10.02
CA ARG A 84 15.99 0.72 11.23
C ARG A 84 17.42 0.16 11.21
N TYR A 85 17.87 -0.34 10.06
CA TYR A 85 19.22 -0.90 9.85
C TYR A 85 19.89 -0.38 8.57
N ASP A 86 19.15 0.33 7.73
CA ASP A 86 19.56 0.74 6.39
C ASP A 86 19.46 2.27 6.24
N LEU A 87 19.96 2.79 5.13
CA LEU A 87 19.72 4.16 4.72
C LEU A 87 18.88 4.21 3.45
N THR A 88 18.00 5.21 3.40
CA THR A 88 17.32 5.58 2.15
C THR A 88 17.89 6.91 1.66
N VAL A 89 18.42 6.91 0.45
CA VAL A 89 18.97 8.09 -0.22
C VAL A 89 17.95 8.55 -1.26
N PHE A 90 17.49 9.79 -1.17
CA PHE A 90 16.54 10.38 -2.08
C PHE A 90 17.22 11.44 -2.93
N SER A 91 16.88 11.50 -4.22
CA SER A 91 17.21 12.64 -5.07
C SER A 91 16.03 12.99 -5.97
N TYR A 92 16.00 14.25 -6.38
CA TYR A 92 15.05 14.79 -7.36
C TYR A 92 15.56 14.66 -8.79
N LYS A 93 16.83 14.28 -8.99
CA LYS A 93 17.47 14.14 -10.31
C LYS A 93 17.83 12.68 -10.54
N ASN A 94 17.38 12.11 -11.67
CA ASN A 94 17.72 10.74 -12.05
C ASN A 94 19.24 10.57 -12.22
N ASP A 95 19.90 11.54 -12.84
CA ASP A 95 21.36 11.53 -13.05
C ASP A 95 22.14 11.39 -11.74
N ALA A 96 21.70 12.05 -10.67
CA ALA A 96 22.35 11.95 -9.36
C ALA A 96 22.26 10.53 -8.78
N ILE A 97 21.16 9.83 -9.02
CA ILE A 97 20.94 8.43 -8.60
C ILE A 97 21.78 7.49 -9.46
N GLN A 98 21.79 7.67 -10.78
CA GLN A 98 22.62 6.87 -11.69
C GLN A 98 24.11 7.02 -11.37
N ASN A 99 24.57 8.24 -11.14
CA ASN A 99 25.96 8.52 -10.75
C ASN A 99 26.31 7.86 -9.41
N LEU A 100 25.38 7.83 -8.44
CA LEU A 100 25.59 7.14 -7.17
C LEU A 100 25.68 5.62 -7.35
N VAL A 101 24.81 5.03 -8.18
CA VAL A 101 24.82 3.60 -8.50
C VAL A 101 26.13 3.22 -9.21
N GLN A 102 26.56 4.03 -10.19
CA GLN A 102 27.80 3.81 -10.93
C GLN A 102 29.03 3.96 -10.03
N ALA A 103 29.07 4.98 -9.17
CA ALA A 103 30.16 5.18 -8.22
C ALA A 103 30.29 3.99 -7.24
N ASN A 104 29.17 3.40 -6.81
CA ASN A 104 29.17 2.23 -5.94
C ASN A 104 29.57 0.94 -6.68
N ALA A 105 29.18 0.78 -7.95
CA ALA A 105 29.52 -0.40 -8.75
C ALA A 105 31.03 -0.57 -8.94
N VAL A 106 31.77 0.54 -9.09
CA VAL A 106 33.24 0.54 -9.21
C VAL A 106 33.93 0.09 -7.90
N MET A 107 33.26 0.24 -6.75
CA MET A 107 33.87 0.08 -5.43
C MET A 107 33.54 -1.26 -4.75
N CYS A 108 32.82 -2.16 -5.44
CA CYS A 108 32.33 -3.48 -5.03
C CYS A 108 32.86 -4.04 -3.68
N ALA A 109 32.06 -3.98 -2.60
CA ALA A 109 31.81 -5.09 -1.64
C ALA A 109 31.10 -4.68 -0.33
N SER A 110 31.29 -3.46 0.19
CA SER A 110 30.82 -3.12 1.55
C SER A 110 29.38 -2.58 1.61
N ILE A 111 28.89 -1.95 0.53
CA ILE A 111 27.55 -1.35 0.43
C ILE A 111 26.80 -1.91 -0.80
N SER A 112 25.66 -2.56 -0.54
CA SER A 112 24.67 -2.95 -1.54
C SER A 112 23.68 -1.80 -1.73
N ILE A 113 23.68 -1.19 -2.91
CA ILE A 113 22.65 -0.24 -3.33
C ILE A 113 21.56 -0.98 -4.09
N ARG A 114 20.30 -0.77 -3.69
CA ARG A 114 19.11 -1.27 -4.39
C ARG A 114 18.22 -0.10 -4.78
N VAL A 115 17.95 0.03 -6.07
CA VAL A 115 16.86 0.88 -6.57
C VAL A 115 15.54 0.14 -6.31
N PRO A 116 14.66 0.61 -5.41
CA PRO A 116 13.29 0.14 -5.33
C PRO A 116 12.62 0.17 -6.70
N SER A 117 12.39 -1.02 -7.26
CA SER A 117 11.62 -1.16 -8.49
C SER A 117 10.14 -0.91 -8.21
N MET A 118 9.46 -0.37 -9.22
CA MET A 118 8.00 -0.26 -9.19
C MET A 118 7.39 -1.67 -9.21
N ARG A 119 6.25 -1.81 -8.52
CA ARG A 119 5.47 -3.05 -8.52
C ARG A 119 4.81 -3.24 -9.88
N ASN A 120 4.81 -4.45 -10.41
CA ASN A 120 3.99 -4.79 -11.57
C ASN A 120 2.49 -4.66 -11.23
N PRO A 121 1.67 -4.12 -12.14
CA PRO A 121 0.23 -3.97 -11.90
C PRO A 121 -0.45 -5.32 -11.68
N HIS A 122 -1.49 -5.30 -10.84
CA HIS A 122 -2.34 -6.46 -10.65
C HIS A 122 -3.74 -6.14 -11.18
N ILE A 123 -4.35 -7.15 -11.78
CA ILE A 123 -5.73 -7.12 -12.22
C ILE A 123 -6.54 -8.16 -11.46
N ARG A 124 -7.83 -7.85 -11.30
CA ARG A 124 -8.83 -8.76 -10.78
C ARG A 124 -9.88 -9.03 -11.86
N LEU A 125 -10.07 -10.30 -12.17
CA LEU A 125 -11.22 -10.77 -12.93
C LEU A 125 -12.32 -11.23 -11.98
N SER A 126 -13.53 -10.78 -12.24
CA SER A 126 -14.74 -11.23 -11.55
C SER A 126 -15.71 -11.90 -12.51
N ALA A 127 -16.54 -12.79 -11.96
CA ALA A 127 -17.53 -13.56 -12.71
C ALA A 127 -16.90 -14.54 -13.72
N VAL A 128 -15.78 -15.13 -13.32
CA VAL A 128 -15.16 -16.21 -14.10
C VAL A 128 -15.93 -17.50 -13.84
N ASP A 129 -16.19 -18.26 -14.90
CA ASP A 129 -16.81 -19.58 -14.79
C ASP A 129 -15.99 -20.50 -13.85
N PRO A 130 -16.62 -21.28 -12.96
CA PRO A 130 -15.92 -22.24 -12.11
C PRO A 130 -15.04 -23.24 -12.88
N ASP A 131 -15.42 -23.58 -14.12
CA ASP A 131 -14.75 -24.59 -14.93
C ASP A 131 -13.51 -24.03 -15.67
N VAL A 132 -13.36 -22.71 -15.71
CA VAL A 132 -12.17 -22.06 -16.28
C VAL A 132 -11.02 -22.19 -15.29
N ASP A 133 -9.94 -22.82 -15.74
CA ASP A 133 -8.72 -22.96 -14.95
C ASP A 133 -7.81 -21.73 -15.02
N LYS A 134 -6.68 -21.78 -14.29
CA LYS A 134 -5.71 -20.68 -14.21
C LYS A 134 -4.90 -20.52 -15.50
N ASP A 135 -4.68 -21.60 -16.25
CA ASP A 135 -3.82 -21.60 -17.43
C ASP A 135 -4.57 -21.02 -18.64
N THR A 136 -5.87 -21.28 -18.71
CA THR A 136 -6.82 -20.68 -19.65
C THR A 136 -6.85 -19.15 -19.52
N PHE A 137 -6.64 -18.59 -18.32
CA PHE A 137 -6.53 -17.13 -18.15
C PHE A 137 -5.38 -16.54 -18.97
N PHE A 138 -4.17 -17.13 -18.94
CA PHE A 138 -3.06 -16.62 -19.73
C PHE A 138 -3.22 -16.90 -21.21
N ASN A 139 -3.79 -18.03 -21.58
CA ASN A 139 -4.06 -18.33 -22.99
C ASN A 139 -5.02 -17.31 -23.59
N ILE A 140 -6.08 -16.92 -22.88
CA ILE A 140 -7.00 -15.88 -23.33
C ILE A 140 -6.32 -14.51 -23.41
N LEU A 141 -5.41 -14.19 -22.48
CA LEU A 141 -4.59 -12.99 -22.57
C LEU A 141 -3.68 -13.02 -23.81
N LYS A 142 -3.06 -14.17 -24.10
CA LYS A 142 -2.19 -14.37 -25.28
C LYS A 142 -2.98 -14.22 -26.58
N GLU A 143 -4.18 -14.80 -26.67
CA GLU A 143 -5.06 -14.73 -27.86
C GLU A 143 -5.63 -13.33 -28.11
N ARG A 144 -5.99 -12.59 -27.04
CA ARG A 144 -6.63 -11.26 -27.16
C ARG A 144 -5.64 -10.13 -27.46
N LYS A 145 -4.34 -10.37 -27.25
CA LYS A 145 -3.24 -9.51 -27.67
C LYS A 145 -2.69 -10.06 -28.99
N ALA A 146 -3.01 -9.41 -30.10
CA ALA A 146 -2.51 -9.75 -31.44
C ALA A 146 -0.96 -9.79 -31.52
N GLY A 147 -0.33 -10.87 -31.06
CA GLY A 147 1.10 -11.12 -31.20
C GLY A 147 2.05 -10.48 -30.18
N LEU A 148 1.57 -10.02 -29.00
CA LEU A 148 2.49 -9.57 -27.93
C LEU A 148 2.94 -10.75 -27.07
N GLU A 149 4.25 -11.02 -27.05
CA GLU A 149 4.84 -12.01 -26.16
C GLU A 149 4.52 -11.68 -24.70
N ILE A 150 3.75 -12.56 -24.05
CA ILE A 150 3.50 -12.47 -22.61
C ILE A 150 4.74 -13.01 -21.90
N ASP A 151 5.49 -12.13 -21.24
CA ASP A 151 6.58 -12.55 -20.35
C ASP A 151 6.01 -13.28 -19.13
N GLU A 152 6.10 -14.62 -19.15
CA GLU A 152 5.62 -15.51 -18.09
C GLU A 152 6.29 -15.24 -16.74
N LYS A 153 7.45 -14.57 -16.70
CA LYS A 153 8.07 -14.14 -15.44
C LYS A 153 7.35 -12.95 -14.82
N ARG A 154 6.74 -12.09 -15.65
CA ARG A 154 6.04 -10.87 -15.23
C ARG A 154 4.54 -11.05 -15.13
N CYS A 155 3.97 -12.01 -15.85
CA CYS A 155 2.56 -12.34 -15.87
C CYS A 155 2.28 -13.65 -15.11
N LYS A 156 1.57 -13.59 -13.98
CA LYS A 156 1.22 -14.80 -13.20
C LYS A 156 -0.06 -14.66 -12.36
N VAL A 157 -0.85 -15.73 -12.30
CA VAL A 157 -2.00 -15.80 -11.38
C VAL A 157 -1.45 -15.91 -9.97
N ARG A 158 -1.85 -14.96 -9.11
CA ARG A 158 -1.43 -14.90 -7.71
C ARG A 158 -2.40 -15.63 -6.81
N VAL A 159 -3.70 -15.41 -7.02
CA VAL A 159 -4.76 -15.96 -6.19
C VAL A 159 -5.97 -16.28 -7.06
N SER A 160 -6.59 -17.42 -6.78
CA SER A 160 -7.91 -17.79 -7.30
C SER A 160 -8.80 -18.17 -6.13
N PHE A 161 -10.03 -17.70 -6.10
CA PHE A 161 -10.98 -18.11 -5.08
C PHE A 161 -12.41 -18.11 -5.61
N ARG A 162 -13.22 -19.02 -5.07
CA ARG A 162 -14.64 -19.12 -5.39
C ARG A 162 -15.41 -18.08 -4.58
N LYS A 163 -16.26 -17.30 -5.26
CA LYS A 163 -17.20 -16.38 -4.59
C LYS A 163 -18.42 -17.14 -4.13
N ARG A 164 -19.16 -16.56 -3.17
CA ARG A 164 -20.45 -17.08 -2.71
C ARG A 164 -21.50 -17.21 -3.84
N SER A 165 -21.36 -16.43 -4.90
CA SER A 165 -22.20 -16.51 -6.11
C SER A 165 -21.96 -17.77 -6.96
N GLY A 166 -20.99 -18.62 -6.61
CA GLY A 166 -20.65 -19.84 -7.36
C GLY A 166 -19.54 -19.63 -8.39
N THR A 167 -19.35 -18.41 -8.89
CA THR A 167 -18.31 -17.99 -9.84
C THR A 167 -16.92 -17.85 -9.18
N ASN A 168 -15.87 -17.97 -9.97
CA ASN A 168 -14.50 -17.70 -9.57
C ASN A 168 -14.11 -16.21 -9.68
N ALA A 169 -13.10 -15.84 -8.92
CA ALA A 169 -12.37 -14.58 -9.03
C ALA A 169 -10.88 -14.87 -9.12
N PHE A 170 -10.20 -14.24 -10.07
CA PHE A 170 -8.76 -14.38 -10.27
C PHE A 170 -8.07 -13.05 -10.03
N ILE A 171 -6.94 -13.09 -9.34
CA ILE A 171 -6.03 -11.97 -9.18
C ILE A 171 -4.73 -12.34 -9.88
N GLY A 172 -4.41 -11.62 -10.95
CA GLY A 172 -3.21 -11.81 -11.76
C GLY A 172 -2.28 -10.62 -11.65
N GLN A 173 -0.98 -10.88 -11.54
CA GLN A 173 0.04 -9.88 -11.85
C GLN A 173 0.23 -9.88 -13.37
N VAL A 174 0.35 -8.70 -13.96
CA VAL A 174 0.60 -8.53 -15.40
C VAL A 174 1.71 -7.51 -15.65
N ASP A 175 2.35 -7.58 -16.81
CA ASP A 175 3.21 -6.51 -17.29
C ASP A 175 2.41 -5.26 -17.68
N THR A 176 3.13 -4.17 -17.89
CA THR A 176 2.57 -2.85 -18.18
C THR A 176 1.76 -2.79 -19.49
N ASP A 177 2.21 -3.46 -20.54
CA ASP A 177 1.53 -3.43 -21.84
C ASP A 177 0.27 -4.30 -21.79
N SER A 178 0.34 -5.44 -21.11
CA SER A 178 -0.82 -6.28 -20.83
C SER A 178 -1.84 -5.55 -19.98
N PHE A 179 -1.40 -4.80 -18.97
CA PHE A 179 -2.28 -3.99 -18.14
C PHE A 179 -3.05 -2.96 -18.97
N LYS A 180 -2.35 -2.16 -19.79
CA LYS A 180 -3.00 -1.15 -20.65
C LYS A 180 -4.02 -1.77 -21.61
N ALA A 181 -3.67 -2.89 -22.24
CA ALA A 181 -4.56 -3.61 -23.15
C ALA A 181 -5.81 -4.18 -22.44
N LEU A 182 -5.69 -4.59 -21.18
CA LEU A 182 -6.79 -5.14 -20.40
C LEU A 182 -7.66 -4.05 -19.79
N MET A 183 -7.08 -2.94 -19.34
CA MET A 183 -7.84 -1.84 -18.77
C MET A 183 -8.62 -1.03 -19.83
N SER A 184 -8.17 -1.04 -21.10
CA SER A 184 -8.96 -0.47 -22.20
C SER A 184 -10.23 -1.29 -22.50
N ARG A 185 -10.22 -2.58 -22.16
CA ARG A 185 -11.34 -3.51 -22.32
C ARG A 185 -11.82 -3.97 -20.95
N THR A 186 -12.72 -3.19 -20.35
CA THR A 186 -13.29 -3.46 -19.01
C THR A 186 -13.98 -4.82 -18.87
N HIS A 187 -14.25 -5.50 -19.99
CA HIS A 187 -14.88 -6.81 -20.06
C HIS A 187 -14.08 -7.75 -20.97
N LEU A 188 -13.97 -9.01 -20.57
CA LEU A 188 -13.35 -10.08 -21.33
C LEU A 188 -14.32 -11.25 -21.45
N SER A 189 -14.58 -11.70 -22.68
CA SER A 189 -15.26 -12.98 -22.88
C SER A 189 -14.27 -14.10 -22.59
N LEU A 190 -14.58 -14.96 -21.61
CA LEU A 190 -13.88 -16.19 -21.26
C LEU A 190 -14.83 -17.36 -21.56
N GLY A 191 -14.65 -17.99 -22.72
CA GLY A 191 -15.62 -18.96 -23.24
C GLY A 191 -17.03 -18.34 -23.33
N TRP A 192 -17.98 -18.95 -22.62
CA TRP A 192 -19.40 -18.56 -22.58
C TRP A 192 -19.73 -17.45 -21.57
N THR A 193 -18.75 -16.96 -20.82
CA THR A 193 -18.98 -15.95 -19.77
C THR A 193 -18.28 -14.64 -20.10
N VAL A 194 -18.89 -13.52 -19.72
CA VAL A 194 -18.25 -12.20 -19.78
C VAL A 194 -17.78 -11.82 -18.39
N SER A 195 -16.46 -11.78 -18.22
CA SER A 195 -15.80 -11.43 -16.98
C SER A 195 -15.42 -9.95 -16.95
N GLN A 196 -15.62 -9.31 -15.82
CA GLN A 196 -15.23 -7.92 -15.61
C GLN A 196 -13.79 -7.81 -15.12
N VAL A 197 -13.05 -6.87 -15.72
CA VAL A 197 -11.66 -6.56 -15.38
C VAL A 197 -11.60 -5.32 -14.50
N PHE A 198 -10.89 -5.44 -13.38
CA PHE A 198 -10.60 -4.33 -12.48
C PHE A 198 -9.11 -4.28 -12.18
N GLU A 199 -8.59 -3.10 -11.85
CA GLU A 199 -7.30 -3.00 -11.20
C GLU A 199 -7.40 -3.49 -9.75
N ASP A 200 -6.41 -4.29 -9.31
CA ASP A 200 -6.33 -4.82 -7.95
C ASP A 200 -5.27 -4.08 -7.10
N LEU A 201 -5.70 -2.96 -6.51
CA LEU A 201 -4.91 -2.20 -5.53
C LEU A 201 -5.26 -2.63 -4.10
N HIS A 202 -5.04 -3.90 -3.76
CA HIS A 202 -5.35 -4.42 -2.44
C HIS A 202 -4.45 -3.81 -1.35
N VAL A 203 -5.05 -3.03 -0.44
CA VAL A 203 -4.41 -2.59 0.80
C VAL A 203 -4.68 -3.64 1.88
N PRO A 204 -3.66 -4.37 2.37
CA PRO A 204 -3.85 -5.38 3.40
C PRO A 204 -4.41 -4.73 4.65
N THR A 205 -5.41 -5.38 5.25
CA THR A 205 -6.03 -4.93 6.49
C THR A 205 -5.90 -6.03 7.53
N CYS A 206 -5.37 -5.68 8.70
CA CYS A 206 -5.13 -6.61 9.77
C CYS A 206 -6.45 -6.96 10.45
N THR A 207 -6.83 -8.24 10.44
CA THR A 207 -8.08 -8.70 11.09
C THR A 207 -8.03 -8.67 12.61
N PHE A 208 -6.85 -8.43 13.21
CA PHE A 208 -6.67 -8.35 14.65
C PHE A 208 -6.74 -6.91 15.20
N CYS A 209 -5.92 -5.99 14.68
CA CYS A 209 -5.89 -4.60 15.15
C CYS A 209 -6.67 -3.62 14.26
N ALA A 210 -7.31 -4.13 13.19
CA ALA A 210 -8.09 -3.35 12.23
C ALA A 210 -7.31 -2.23 11.51
N ALA A 211 -5.98 -2.33 11.51
CA ALA A 211 -5.08 -1.38 10.86
C ALA A 211 -4.73 -1.78 9.42
N TYR A 212 -4.45 -0.79 8.57
CA TYR A 212 -4.00 -0.97 7.21
C TYR A 212 -2.48 -1.20 7.14
N GLY A 213 -2.05 -1.93 6.11
CA GLY A 213 -0.64 -2.11 5.74
C GLY A 213 -0.02 -3.43 6.20
N HIS A 214 -0.72 -4.25 6.97
CA HIS A 214 -0.25 -5.59 7.36
C HIS A 214 -1.42 -6.57 7.53
N GLY A 215 -1.11 -7.87 7.47
CA GLY A 215 -2.06 -8.93 7.75
C GLY A 215 -1.99 -9.38 9.22
N HIS A 216 -2.88 -10.29 9.62
CA HIS A 216 -2.88 -10.83 10.98
C HIS A 216 -1.55 -11.48 11.36
N SER A 217 -0.95 -12.27 10.46
CA SER A 217 0.29 -13.01 10.70
C SER A 217 1.48 -12.11 11.06
N SER A 218 1.55 -10.92 10.49
CA SER A 218 2.61 -9.93 10.73
C SER A 218 2.20 -8.81 11.70
N CYS A 219 1.16 -9.05 12.52
CA CYS A 219 0.67 -8.03 13.44
C CYS A 219 1.56 -7.89 14.68
N PRO A 220 2.12 -6.69 14.94
CA PRO A 220 2.99 -6.45 16.10
C PRO A 220 2.23 -6.50 17.43
N HIS A 221 0.90 -6.40 17.39
CA HIS A 221 0.04 -6.42 18.58
C HIS A 221 -0.44 -7.82 18.94
N LYS A 222 -0.23 -8.83 18.08
CA LYS A 222 -0.70 -10.20 18.31
C LYS A 222 -0.04 -10.85 19.54
N ILE A 223 1.19 -10.47 19.85
CA ILE A 223 2.00 -11.01 20.96
C ILE A 223 1.61 -10.37 22.30
N LYS A 224 1.01 -9.18 22.27
CA LYS A 224 0.51 -8.53 23.48
C LYS A 224 -0.86 -9.15 23.79
N GLU A 225 -1.22 -9.29 25.07
CA GLU A 225 -2.58 -9.58 25.55
C GLU A 225 -3.58 -8.45 25.21
N SER A 226 -3.36 -7.75 24.11
CA SER A 226 -4.28 -6.77 23.56
C SER A 226 -5.50 -7.49 23.01
N ARG A 227 -6.66 -7.05 23.44
CA ARG A 227 -7.94 -7.51 22.88
C ARG A 227 -8.07 -7.00 21.44
N ALA A 228 -8.66 -7.83 20.58
CA ALA A 228 -8.81 -7.53 19.15
C ALA A 228 -9.66 -6.26 18.93
N THR A 229 -9.29 -5.47 17.92
CA THR A 229 -10.06 -4.30 17.51
C THR A 229 -11.12 -4.69 16.48
N CYS A 230 -12.37 -4.30 16.73
CA CYS A 230 -13.49 -4.58 15.86
C CYS A 230 -13.41 -3.76 14.57
N MET A 231 -13.45 -4.43 13.42
CA MET A 231 -13.42 -3.77 12.11
C MET A 231 -14.71 -3.00 11.76
N LYS A 232 -15.81 -3.22 12.51
CA LYS A 232 -17.10 -2.55 12.28
C LYS A 232 -17.24 -1.24 13.07
N CYS A 233 -16.93 -1.28 14.37
CA CYS A 233 -17.16 -0.18 15.30
C CYS A 233 -15.91 0.35 16.01
N GLY A 234 -14.73 -0.22 15.74
CA GLY A 234 -13.47 0.16 16.39
C GLY A 234 -13.36 -0.26 17.86
N GLY A 235 -14.39 -0.91 18.42
CA GLY A 235 -14.43 -1.37 19.81
C GLY A 235 -13.53 -2.57 20.11
N ASN A 236 -13.39 -2.91 21.38
CA ASN A 236 -12.42 -3.90 21.85
C ASN A 236 -12.97 -5.34 21.88
N HIS A 237 -13.35 -5.87 20.71
CA HIS A 237 -13.87 -7.21 20.51
C HIS A 237 -13.69 -7.68 19.07
N LYS A 238 -13.88 -8.98 18.81
CA LYS A 238 -13.88 -9.53 17.44
C LYS A 238 -15.13 -9.10 16.67
N ALA A 239 -15.01 -8.78 15.38
CA ALA A 239 -16.14 -8.35 14.55
C ALA A 239 -17.32 -9.33 14.48
N VAL A 240 -17.08 -10.62 14.75
CA VAL A 240 -18.09 -11.69 14.78
C VAL A 240 -19.06 -11.54 15.95
N VAL A 241 -18.60 -11.06 17.11
CA VAL A 241 -19.42 -10.84 18.31
C VAL A 241 -19.91 -9.40 18.44
N CYS A 242 -19.73 -8.60 17.39
CA CYS A 242 -20.12 -7.20 17.39
C CYS A 242 -21.65 -7.08 17.21
N MET A 243 -22.31 -6.41 18.16
CA MET A 243 -23.76 -6.16 18.12
C MET A 243 -24.15 -4.91 17.32
N VAL A 244 -23.19 -4.07 16.93
CA VAL A 244 -23.43 -2.87 16.11
C VAL A 244 -23.86 -3.30 14.70
N ARG A 245 -25.02 -2.80 14.27
CA ARG A 245 -25.61 -3.07 12.95
C ARG A 245 -25.22 -1.98 11.96
N MET A 246 -25.32 -2.31 10.67
CA MET A 246 -25.13 -1.33 9.60
C MET A 246 -26.23 -0.26 9.67
N GLY A 247 -25.85 1.02 9.63
CA GLY A 247 -26.75 2.15 9.85
C GLY A 247 -26.73 2.74 11.26
N ASP A 248 -26.14 2.03 12.24
CA ASP A 248 -26.00 2.57 13.60
C ASP A 248 -24.93 3.69 13.63
N GLY A 249 -25.19 4.76 14.40
CA GLY A 249 -24.21 5.84 14.63
C GLY A 249 -22.94 5.38 15.35
N ALA A 250 -22.90 4.15 15.84
CA ALA A 250 -21.74 3.53 16.50
C ALA A 250 -20.76 2.85 15.51
N ILE A 251 -21.05 2.85 14.21
CA ILE A 251 -20.10 2.38 13.19
C ILE A 251 -18.93 3.33 13.13
N CYS A 252 -17.73 2.78 13.23
CA CYS A 252 -16.52 3.59 13.29
C CYS A 252 -15.31 2.83 12.75
N CYS A 253 -14.55 3.49 11.88
CA CYS A 253 -13.29 2.99 11.37
C CYS A 253 -12.26 3.08 12.48
N ALA A 254 -11.49 2.02 12.74
CA ALA A 254 -10.50 2.03 13.81
C ALA A 254 -9.35 3.04 13.58
N GLU A 255 -8.99 3.35 12.32
CA GLU A 255 -7.87 4.25 12.01
C GLU A 255 -8.27 5.72 11.84
N CYS A 256 -9.43 6.02 11.26
CA CYS A 256 -9.81 7.41 10.94
C CYS A 256 -9.84 8.34 12.17
N PRO A 257 -10.43 7.97 13.32
CA PRO A 257 -10.39 8.78 14.53
C PRO A 257 -8.97 9.01 15.06
N ARG A 258 -8.06 8.04 14.85
CA ARG A 258 -6.66 8.18 15.28
C ARG A 258 -5.91 9.17 14.39
N ALA A 259 -6.22 9.21 13.10
CA ALA A 259 -5.51 10.03 12.12
C ALA A 259 -6.10 11.44 11.94
N GLU A 260 -7.42 11.59 12.04
CA GLU A 260 -8.16 12.84 11.77
C GLU A 260 -8.85 13.39 13.03
N ARG A 261 -8.59 12.80 14.20
CA ARG A 261 -9.12 13.16 15.54
C ARG A 261 -10.65 13.27 15.64
N SER A 262 -11.39 12.77 14.65
CA SER A 262 -12.85 12.84 14.57
C SER A 262 -13.44 11.46 14.22
N ALA A 263 -14.56 11.10 14.85
CA ALA A 263 -15.26 9.87 14.54
C ALA A 263 -15.88 9.92 13.14
N VAL A 264 -15.72 8.84 12.37
CA VAL A 264 -16.30 8.71 11.02
C VAL A 264 -17.30 7.57 11.02
N GLY A 265 -18.50 7.80 10.47
CA GLY A 265 -19.61 6.84 10.45
C GLY A 265 -19.49 5.73 9.41
N HIS A 266 -18.32 5.08 9.31
CA HIS A 266 -18.10 3.98 8.35
C HIS A 266 -17.17 2.90 8.91
N PRO A 267 -17.30 1.63 8.52
CA PRO A 267 -16.43 0.57 9.01
C PRO A 267 -15.04 0.64 8.36
N VAL A 268 -14.11 -0.16 8.86
CA VAL A 268 -12.80 -0.35 8.22
C VAL A 268 -12.98 -0.99 6.84
N GLY A 269 -12.28 -0.46 5.84
CA GLY A 269 -12.33 -0.94 4.46
C GLY A 269 -13.43 -0.31 3.61
N PHE A 270 -14.19 0.66 4.15
CA PHE A 270 -15.19 1.39 3.37
C PHE A 270 -14.55 2.10 2.15
N PRO A 271 -15.07 1.94 0.92
CA PRO A 271 -14.43 2.48 -0.28
C PRO A 271 -14.21 3.99 -0.28
N ARG A 272 -15.07 4.75 0.43
CA ARG A 272 -14.93 6.21 0.54
C ARG A 272 -14.11 6.68 1.75
N CYS A 273 -13.51 5.76 2.51
CA CYS A 273 -12.62 6.08 3.63
C CYS A 273 -11.42 6.92 3.14
N PRO A 274 -11.16 8.11 3.72
CA PRO A 274 -10.07 8.99 3.29
C PRO A 274 -8.69 8.35 3.49
N LEU A 275 -8.50 7.61 4.59
CA LEU A 275 -7.25 6.88 4.85
C LEU A 275 -7.03 5.75 3.86
N LEU A 276 -8.08 5.00 3.52
CA LEU A 276 -7.98 3.94 2.51
C LEU A 276 -7.62 4.53 1.14
N LYS A 277 -8.28 5.62 0.73
CA LYS A 277 -7.96 6.34 -0.52
C LYS A 277 -6.50 6.79 -0.55
N LYS A 278 -5.99 7.39 0.53
CA LYS A 278 -4.57 7.77 0.64
C LYS A 278 -3.63 6.56 0.51
N ARG A 279 -3.97 5.41 1.11
CA ARG A 279 -3.18 4.17 1.00
C ARG A 279 -3.21 3.58 -0.41
N VAL A 280 -4.39 3.58 -1.05
CA VAL A 280 -4.57 3.14 -2.45
C VAL A 280 -3.77 4.03 -3.40
N ALA A 281 -3.87 5.36 -3.27
CA ALA A 281 -3.09 6.29 -4.07
C ALA A 281 -1.57 6.07 -3.94
N ARG A 282 -1.08 5.82 -2.71
CA ARG A 282 0.34 5.45 -2.49
C ARG A 282 0.72 4.13 -3.14
N LEU A 283 -0.17 3.14 -3.20
CA LEU A 283 0.09 1.89 -3.92
C LEU A 283 0.10 2.12 -5.43
N GLN A 284 -0.83 2.94 -5.92
CA GLN A 284 -0.95 3.30 -7.33
C GLN A 284 0.33 4.01 -7.81
N ALA A 285 0.81 5.00 -7.07
CA ALA A 285 2.06 5.72 -7.38
C ALA A 285 3.32 4.82 -7.36
N ARG A 286 3.25 3.64 -6.72
CA ARG A 286 4.34 2.65 -6.67
C ARG A 286 4.15 1.50 -7.65
N THR A 287 3.13 1.56 -8.50
CA THR A 287 2.79 0.52 -9.46
C THR A 287 3.13 1.00 -10.87
N ASN A 288 3.79 0.14 -11.66
CA ASN A 288 4.24 0.50 -13.00
C ASN A 288 3.10 0.40 -14.02
N HIS A 289 2.35 1.48 -14.19
CA HIS A 289 1.33 1.60 -15.23
C HIS A 289 1.89 2.03 -16.59
N GLY A 290 3.20 2.26 -16.71
CA GLY A 290 3.84 2.74 -17.94
C GLY A 290 3.38 4.13 -18.38
N LEU A 291 2.96 4.96 -17.43
CA LEU A 291 2.58 6.36 -17.65
C LEU A 291 3.78 7.31 -17.60
N HIS A 292 4.93 6.81 -17.15
CA HIS A 292 6.20 7.54 -17.09
C HIS A 292 7.26 6.67 -17.78
N GLN A 293 7.56 6.99 -19.04
CA GLN A 293 8.82 6.64 -19.70
C GLN A 293 9.66 7.92 -19.75
#